data_AF-A0A656QCX1-F1
#
_entry.id   AF-A0A656QCX1-F1
#
_cell.length_a   1.000
_cell.length_b   1.000
_cell.length_c   1.000
_cell.angle_alpha   90.00
_cell.angle_beta   90.00
_cell.angle_gamma   90.00
#
_symmetry.space_group_name_H-M   'P 1'
#
loop_
_entity.id
_entity.type
_entity.pdbx_description
1 polymer ?
#
loop_
_entity_poly.entity_id
_entity_poly.type
_entity_poly.pdbx_seq_one_letter_code
_entity_poly.pdbx_strand_id
1 'polypeptide(L)'
;AGTATQQAPIQAANVALQGGAGAYRLTNAGNRIGTLAANAGSVDIADSAPLTIGRVAGLSGVSASGAVTLTAPALTLAAPIASRASGTAITLAATTFVNRAGANALSAPNGRWLVYSDAPEADAFGGLQSGNLALWGDAYTGGADARAASASGNRFAFNARQQVTLTAINIDVPFETPRTLGPNDVTIALRYNGANYGNAFADSPANHEPFVFTVTSTGATPGAAIGTYAITVTATGGPTGYTITTQGGTLRIAGTPPPAPPSVPVQPVMPQEPETPVTTVAALPGILDSVRTDAANPAPLYNATPGRQPESAPLVQQRTDSTSDGSRLPDDAWPGHVCRM
;
A
#
# COMPACT_ATOMS: atom_id res chain seq x y z
N ALA A 1 32.78 17.37 -31.81
CA ALA A 1 32.15 18.34 -30.91
C ALA A 1 33.20 18.87 -29.94
N GLY A 2 33.36 20.19 -29.80
CA GLY A 2 34.31 20.78 -28.86
C GLY A 2 33.77 20.74 -27.44
N THR A 3 34.59 20.35 -26.46
CA THR A 3 34.25 20.38 -25.04
C THR A 3 34.58 21.76 -24.47
N ALA A 4 33.58 22.61 -24.29
CA ALA A 4 33.75 23.85 -23.51
C ALA A 4 33.80 23.51 -22.01
N THR A 5 34.84 23.96 -21.30
CA THR A 5 34.95 23.80 -19.83
C THR A 5 34.67 25.15 -19.17
N GLN A 6 33.74 25.16 -18.20
CA GLN A 6 33.35 26.35 -17.47
C GLN A 6 34.49 26.82 -16.54
N GLN A 7 35.19 27.89 -16.92
CA GLN A 7 36.38 28.36 -16.20
C GLN A 7 36.07 29.09 -14.88
N ALA A 8 34.93 29.78 -14.79
CA ALA A 8 34.51 30.52 -13.60
C ALA A 8 33.11 30.08 -13.15
N PRO A 9 32.83 30.10 -11.84
CA PRO A 9 31.50 29.76 -11.33
C PRO A 9 30.46 30.80 -11.74
N ILE A 10 29.22 30.35 -11.91
CA ILE A 10 28.06 31.23 -12.03
C ILE A 10 27.55 31.54 -10.63
N GLN A 11 27.48 32.83 -10.29
CA GLN A 11 26.84 33.32 -9.06
C GLN A 11 25.62 34.13 -9.48
N ALA A 12 24.45 33.52 -9.48
CA ALA A 12 23.24 34.16 -9.99
C ALA A 12 22.00 33.70 -9.20
N ALA A 13 21.15 34.65 -8.83
CA ALA A 13 19.87 34.32 -8.21
C ALA A 13 18.97 33.51 -9.16
N ASN A 14 19.01 33.81 -10.46
CA ASN A 14 18.20 33.16 -11.46
C ASN A 14 18.99 32.94 -12.76
N VAL A 15 18.86 31.77 -13.36
CA VAL A 15 19.45 31.42 -14.65
C VAL A 15 18.37 30.88 -15.58
N ALA A 16 18.30 31.44 -16.79
CA ALA A 16 17.51 30.91 -17.90
C ALA A 16 18.44 30.42 -19.01
N LEU A 17 18.29 29.16 -19.41
CA LEU A 17 19.02 28.58 -20.53
C LEU A 17 18.09 28.48 -21.74
N GLN A 18 18.32 29.27 -22.79
CA GLN A 18 17.39 29.44 -23.91
C GLN A 18 17.98 28.96 -25.26
N GLY A 19 18.71 27.85 -25.23
CA GLY A 19 19.48 27.38 -26.39
C GLY A 19 18.72 26.50 -27.36
N GLY A 20 17.51 26.05 -27.03
CA GLY A 20 16.69 25.14 -27.85
C GLY A 20 17.36 23.77 -28.05
N ALA A 21 18.32 23.68 -28.97
CA ALA A 21 19.18 22.52 -29.20
C ALA A 21 20.56 22.62 -28.51
N GLY A 22 20.87 23.75 -27.85
CA GLY A 22 22.15 23.97 -27.17
C GLY A 22 22.38 23.00 -25.99
N ALA A 23 23.59 22.45 -25.90
CA ALA A 23 24.03 21.63 -24.77
C ALA A 23 24.70 22.50 -23.71
N TYR A 24 24.18 22.47 -22.48
CA TYR A 24 24.71 23.24 -21.35
C TYR A 24 25.39 22.34 -20.35
N ARG A 25 26.70 22.51 -20.17
CA ARG A 25 27.49 21.83 -19.14
C ARG A 25 28.10 22.84 -18.19
N LEU A 26 27.41 23.07 -17.08
CA LEU A 26 27.75 24.03 -16.03
C LEU A 26 28.13 23.27 -14.75
N THR A 27 29.28 22.60 -14.81
CA THR A 27 29.74 21.66 -13.77
C THR A 27 30.83 22.22 -12.88
N ASN A 28 31.05 23.54 -12.88
CA ASN A 28 31.98 24.16 -11.94
C ASN A 28 31.46 24.01 -10.51
N ALA A 29 32.23 23.37 -9.64
CA ALA A 29 31.84 23.07 -8.27
C ALA A 29 31.56 24.32 -7.40
N GLY A 30 31.94 25.52 -7.87
CA GLY A 30 31.63 26.79 -7.21
C GLY A 30 30.34 27.46 -7.67
N ASN A 31 29.59 26.87 -8.61
CA ASN A 31 28.31 27.43 -9.05
C ASN A 31 27.35 27.62 -7.88
N ARG A 32 26.60 28.72 -7.93
CA ARG A 32 25.58 29.14 -6.96
C ARG A 32 24.40 29.73 -7.73
N ILE A 33 23.55 28.87 -8.28
CA ILE A 33 22.35 29.21 -9.02
C ILE A 33 21.15 29.02 -8.09
N GLY A 34 20.40 30.08 -7.83
CA GLY A 34 19.20 30.00 -6.98
C GLY A 34 18.05 29.29 -7.69
N THR A 35 17.57 29.87 -8.79
CA THR A 35 16.49 29.30 -9.61
C THR A 35 16.97 29.04 -11.04
N LEU A 36 16.66 27.86 -11.56
CA LEU A 36 16.90 27.47 -12.94
C LEU A 36 15.58 27.29 -13.70
N ALA A 37 15.57 27.75 -14.94
CA ALA A 37 14.64 27.30 -15.97
C ALA A 37 15.40 27.10 -17.30
N ALA A 38 14.99 26.13 -18.11
CA ALA A 38 15.73 25.80 -19.32
C ALA A 38 14.84 25.29 -20.48
N ASN A 39 15.22 25.68 -21.70
CA ASN A 39 14.82 25.05 -22.96
C ASN A 39 16.12 24.76 -23.74
N ALA A 40 16.51 23.48 -23.80
CA ALA A 40 17.87 23.08 -24.17
C ALA A 40 17.96 21.73 -24.90
N GLY A 41 19.08 21.51 -25.59
CA GLY A 41 19.43 20.21 -26.14
C GLY A 41 19.82 19.21 -25.06
N SER A 42 20.60 19.64 -24.07
CA SER A 42 20.89 18.90 -22.84
C SER A 42 21.29 19.86 -21.71
N VAL A 43 21.15 19.40 -20.47
CA VAL A 43 21.49 20.18 -19.27
C VAL A 43 22.29 19.29 -18.33
N ASP A 44 23.48 19.73 -17.95
CA ASP A 44 24.33 19.10 -16.95
C ASP A 44 24.83 20.19 -16.00
N ILE A 45 24.31 20.22 -14.78
CA ILE A 45 24.59 21.27 -13.79
C ILE A 45 25.03 20.63 -12.48
N ALA A 46 26.15 21.12 -11.95
CA ALA A 46 26.55 20.93 -10.57
C ALA A 46 26.49 22.28 -9.86
N ASP A 47 25.78 22.34 -8.73
CA ASP A 47 25.60 23.51 -7.89
C ASP A 47 26.08 23.24 -6.46
N SER A 48 26.67 24.26 -5.83
CA SER A 48 27.12 24.19 -4.44
C SER A 48 26.11 24.76 -3.45
N ALA A 49 25.00 25.32 -3.93
CA ALA A 49 23.92 25.89 -3.16
C ALA A 49 22.59 25.15 -3.44
N PRO A 50 21.57 25.31 -2.58
CA PRO A 50 20.22 24.82 -2.86
C PRO A 50 19.72 25.33 -4.21
N LEU A 51 19.28 24.42 -5.08
CA LEU A 51 18.82 24.72 -6.43
C LEU A 51 17.30 24.55 -6.53
N THR A 52 16.62 25.53 -7.10
CA THR A 52 15.19 25.47 -7.40
C THR A 52 14.95 25.38 -8.90
N ILE A 53 14.15 24.41 -9.34
CA ILE A 53 13.58 24.40 -10.69
C ILE A 53 12.27 25.17 -10.67
N GLY A 54 12.23 26.29 -11.38
CA GLY A 54 11.13 27.26 -11.25
C GLY A 54 10.86 28.02 -12.54
N ARG A 55 10.39 29.26 -12.42
CA ARG A 55 10.15 30.15 -13.55
C ARG A 55 11.24 31.20 -13.64
N VAL A 56 11.87 31.33 -14.80
CA VAL A 56 12.88 32.36 -15.08
C VAL A 56 12.73 32.83 -16.52
N ALA A 57 12.68 34.14 -16.75
CA ALA A 57 12.63 34.75 -18.08
C ALA A 57 11.59 34.12 -19.04
N GLY A 58 10.36 33.89 -18.54
CA GLY A 58 9.25 33.31 -19.31
C GLY A 58 9.27 31.77 -19.44
N LEU A 59 10.37 31.12 -19.11
CA LEU A 59 10.45 29.66 -19.02
C LEU A 59 9.80 29.16 -17.71
N SER A 60 9.28 27.94 -17.73
CA SER A 60 8.69 27.28 -16.57
C SER A 60 9.21 25.85 -16.47
N GLY A 61 10.19 25.65 -15.59
CA GLY A 61 10.86 24.38 -15.41
C GLY A 61 11.94 24.13 -16.46
N VAL A 62 12.19 22.85 -16.73
CA VAL A 62 13.20 22.41 -17.69
C VAL A 62 12.55 21.57 -18.77
N SER A 63 12.75 21.94 -20.03
CA SER A 63 12.40 21.13 -21.20
C SER A 63 13.66 20.86 -22.00
N ALA A 64 14.00 19.58 -22.16
CA ALA A 64 15.18 19.17 -22.92
C ALA A 64 14.89 18.07 -23.96
N SER A 65 15.52 18.16 -25.13
CA SER A 65 15.47 17.06 -26.11
C SER A 65 16.39 15.90 -25.72
N GLY A 66 17.43 16.17 -24.93
CA GLY A 66 18.43 15.23 -24.44
C GLY A 66 18.46 15.15 -22.91
N ALA A 67 19.53 14.55 -22.38
CA ALA A 67 19.62 14.23 -20.95
C ALA A 67 19.66 15.50 -20.07
N VAL A 68 19.09 15.37 -18.88
CA VAL A 68 19.09 16.39 -17.82
C VAL A 68 19.74 15.77 -16.58
N THR A 69 20.89 16.30 -16.17
CA THR A 69 21.57 15.94 -14.92
C THR A 69 21.69 17.16 -14.04
N LEU A 70 21.13 17.11 -12.84
CA LEU A 70 21.18 18.19 -11.86
C LEU A 70 21.73 17.66 -10.55
N THR A 71 22.83 18.23 -10.07
CA THR A 71 23.42 17.90 -8.77
C THR A 71 23.48 19.16 -7.90
N ALA A 72 22.94 19.11 -6.69
CA ALA A 72 22.95 20.21 -5.73
C ALA A 72 22.83 19.66 -4.31
N PRO A 73 23.26 20.35 -3.24
CA PRO A 73 23.04 19.88 -1.86
C PRO A 73 21.54 19.71 -1.52
N ALA A 74 20.67 20.54 -2.09
CA ALA A 74 19.21 20.41 -1.96
C ALA A 74 18.56 20.78 -3.29
N LEU A 75 17.50 20.05 -3.68
CA LEU A 75 16.79 20.28 -4.92
C LEU A 75 15.29 20.47 -4.67
N THR A 76 14.75 21.60 -5.13
CA THR A 76 13.31 21.87 -5.09
C THR A 76 12.74 21.96 -6.51
N LEU A 77 11.73 21.16 -6.83
CA LEU A 77 10.96 21.27 -8.07
C LEU A 77 9.70 22.11 -7.81
N ALA A 78 9.75 23.41 -8.11
CA ALA A 78 8.57 24.27 -8.17
C ALA A 78 7.90 24.27 -9.56
N ALA A 79 8.57 23.69 -10.56
CA ALA A 79 8.09 23.51 -11.92
C ALA A 79 8.61 22.16 -12.48
N PRO A 80 7.96 21.60 -13.52
CA PRO A 80 8.31 20.28 -14.02
C PRO A 80 9.63 20.23 -14.80
N ILE A 81 10.19 19.03 -14.91
CA ILE A 81 11.31 18.69 -15.79
C ILE A 81 10.83 17.66 -16.81
N ALA A 82 11.03 17.95 -18.09
CA ALA A 82 10.76 17.02 -19.19
C ALA A 82 12.04 16.78 -19.99
N SER A 83 12.34 15.52 -20.28
CA SER A 83 13.42 15.10 -21.17
C SER A 83 12.94 14.08 -22.18
N ARG A 84 13.38 14.20 -23.43
CA ARG A 84 13.10 13.22 -24.50
C ARG A 84 14.26 12.24 -24.76
N ALA A 85 15.31 12.24 -23.93
CA ALA A 85 16.41 11.30 -24.05
C ALA A 85 15.95 9.85 -23.80
N SER A 86 16.67 8.90 -24.40
CA SER A 86 16.57 7.48 -24.10
C SER A 86 17.44 7.08 -22.91
N GLY A 87 17.19 5.91 -22.31
CA GLY A 87 17.94 5.46 -21.14
C GLY A 87 17.60 6.31 -19.92
N THR A 88 18.60 6.73 -19.14
CA THR A 88 18.41 7.66 -18.01
C THR A 88 18.30 9.09 -18.55
N ALA A 89 17.07 9.53 -18.79
CA ALA A 89 16.78 10.82 -19.41
C ALA A 89 16.91 11.98 -18.41
N ILE A 90 16.55 11.73 -17.15
CA ILE A 90 16.64 12.70 -16.06
C ILE A 90 17.37 12.05 -14.89
N THR A 91 18.42 12.71 -14.40
CA THR A 91 19.13 12.36 -13.17
C THR A 91 19.13 13.56 -12.25
N LEU A 92 18.48 13.43 -11.10
CA LEU A 92 18.50 14.41 -10.03
C LEU A 92 19.30 13.85 -8.87
N ALA A 93 20.25 14.61 -8.33
CA ALA A 93 21.04 14.19 -7.18
C ALA A 93 21.12 15.31 -6.16
N ALA A 94 20.66 15.03 -4.95
CA ALA A 94 20.76 15.95 -3.83
C ALA A 94 20.84 15.21 -2.49
N THR A 95 21.10 15.91 -1.39
CA THR A 95 20.89 15.36 -0.04
C THR A 95 19.38 15.30 0.25
N THR A 96 18.65 16.35 -0.13
CA THR A 96 17.20 16.45 0.05
C THR A 96 16.48 16.81 -1.24
N PHE A 97 15.32 16.19 -1.46
CA PHE A 97 14.48 16.37 -2.63
C PHE A 97 13.08 16.84 -2.24
N VAL A 98 12.67 17.98 -2.79
CA VAL A 98 11.34 18.56 -2.55
C VAL A 98 10.62 18.77 -3.87
N ASN A 99 9.56 18.02 -4.11
CA ASN A 99 8.67 18.19 -5.25
C ASN A 99 7.41 18.98 -4.85
N ARG A 100 7.27 20.18 -5.43
CA ARG A 100 6.07 21.04 -5.37
C ARG A 100 5.36 21.16 -6.71
N ALA A 101 5.88 20.55 -7.77
CA ALA A 101 5.29 20.55 -9.11
C ALA A 101 4.18 19.51 -9.27
N GLY A 102 4.03 18.59 -8.31
CA GLY A 102 2.96 17.59 -8.29
C GLY A 102 3.35 16.25 -8.91
N ALA A 103 2.37 15.39 -9.16
CA ALA A 103 2.61 14.03 -9.65
C ALA A 103 3.33 13.96 -11.01
N ASN A 104 3.16 14.98 -11.85
CA ASN A 104 3.77 15.07 -13.18
C ASN A 104 5.07 15.88 -13.19
N ALA A 105 5.75 16.00 -12.05
CA ALA A 105 6.96 16.81 -11.92
C ALA A 105 8.10 16.35 -12.85
N LEU A 106 8.19 15.05 -13.16
CA LEU A 106 9.20 14.48 -14.05
C LEU A 106 8.54 13.73 -15.20
N SER A 107 8.97 14.01 -16.43
CA SER A 107 8.50 13.34 -17.64
C SER A 107 9.67 12.90 -18.51
N ALA A 108 9.79 11.58 -18.71
CA ALA A 108 10.85 10.94 -19.49
C ALA A 108 10.27 9.91 -20.48
N PRO A 109 9.44 10.31 -21.45
CA PRO A 109 8.64 9.38 -22.27
C PRO A 109 9.45 8.35 -23.08
N ASN A 110 10.70 8.65 -23.42
CA ASN A 110 11.57 7.75 -24.20
C ASN A 110 12.59 7.01 -23.31
N GLY A 111 12.54 7.21 -22.00
CA GLY A 111 13.53 6.72 -21.06
C GLY A 111 12.95 6.61 -19.67
N ARG A 112 13.73 7.03 -18.69
CA ARG A 112 13.35 7.02 -17.27
C ARG A 112 14.01 8.17 -16.52
N TRP A 113 13.54 8.40 -15.30
CA TRP A 113 14.20 9.28 -14.35
C TRP A 113 14.80 8.51 -13.18
N LEU A 114 15.89 9.06 -12.64
CA LEU A 114 16.52 8.68 -11.39
C LEU A 114 16.56 9.89 -10.46
N VAL A 115 16.08 9.72 -9.23
CA VAL A 115 16.21 10.73 -8.17
C VAL A 115 17.03 10.12 -7.03
N TYR A 116 18.23 10.65 -6.85
CA TYR A 116 19.13 10.31 -5.74
C TYR A 116 18.91 11.30 -4.59
N SER A 117 18.64 10.77 -3.40
CA SER A 117 18.62 11.52 -2.14
C SER A 117 19.27 10.73 -1.00
N ASP A 118 19.48 11.37 0.16
CA ASP A 118 20.09 10.64 1.28
C ASP A 118 19.11 9.66 1.92
N ALA A 119 17.90 10.11 2.25
CA ALA A 119 16.89 9.30 2.89
C ALA A 119 15.48 9.89 2.67
N PRO A 120 14.43 9.06 2.60
CA PRO A 120 13.08 9.52 2.29
C PRO A 120 12.45 10.40 3.39
N GLU A 121 12.93 10.37 4.63
CA GLU A 121 12.38 11.18 5.73
C GLU A 121 12.62 12.69 5.55
N ALA A 122 13.69 13.06 4.87
CA ALA A 122 14.02 14.46 4.60
C ALA A 122 13.41 14.98 3.28
N ASP A 123 12.75 14.10 2.53
CA ASP A 123 12.20 14.38 1.21
C ASP A 123 10.70 14.73 1.27
N ALA A 124 10.23 15.43 0.25
CA ALA A 124 8.82 15.66 0.00
C ALA A 124 8.49 15.28 -1.45
N PHE A 125 7.81 14.16 -1.66
CA PHE A 125 7.64 13.58 -3.00
C PHE A 125 6.54 14.25 -3.85
N GLY A 126 5.64 15.03 -3.26
CA GLY A 126 4.65 15.82 -4.01
C GLY A 126 3.73 15.00 -4.91
N GLY A 127 3.48 13.72 -4.58
CA GLY A 127 2.69 12.80 -5.41
C GLY A 127 3.44 12.21 -6.61
N LEU A 128 4.74 12.47 -6.76
CA LEU A 128 5.57 11.80 -7.77
C LEU A 128 5.76 10.33 -7.37
N GLN A 129 5.31 9.43 -8.23
CA GLN A 129 5.37 7.99 -8.00
C GLN A 129 6.27 7.34 -9.04
N SER A 130 7.25 6.56 -8.58
CA SER A 130 8.13 5.80 -9.46
C SER A 130 7.44 4.57 -10.04
N GLY A 131 6.45 4.02 -9.32
CA GLY A 131 5.82 2.72 -9.62
C GLY A 131 6.75 1.52 -9.42
N ASN A 132 7.92 1.73 -8.81
CA ASN A 132 9.00 0.75 -8.74
C ASN A 132 9.65 0.74 -7.35
N LEU A 133 10.32 -0.36 -7.01
CA LEU A 133 11.11 -0.46 -5.78
C LEU A 133 12.25 0.57 -5.78
N ALA A 134 12.55 1.15 -4.62
CA ALA A 134 13.69 2.05 -4.46
C ALA A 134 15.03 1.29 -4.50
N LEU A 135 16.09 2.01 -4.86
CA LEU A 135 17.46 1.52 -4.78
C LEU A 135 18.06 1.97 -3.45
N TRP A 136 18.18 1.06 -2.48
CA TRP A 136 18.70 1.36 -1.14
C TRP A 136 20.22 1.26 -1.06
N GLY A 137 20.87 2.06 -0.21
CA GLY A 137 22.32 2.09 -0.07
C GLY A 137 23.05 2.55 -1.33
N ASP A 138 22.39 3.34 -2.19
CA ASP A 138 22.87 3.77 -3.50
C ASP A 138 23.02 5.29 -3.53
N ALA A 139 24.27 5.75 -3.40
CA ALA A 139 24.63 7.15 -3.42
C ALA A 139 25.11 7.58 -4.80
N TYR A 140 24.74 8.79 -5.22
CA TYR A 140 25.21 9.34 -6.48
C TYR A 140 26.73 9.59 -6.46
N THR A 141 27.45 8.99 -7.42
CA THR A 141 28.92 9.08 -7.54
C THR A 141 29.37 9.80 -8.81
N GLY A 142 28.51 10.65 -9.38
CA GLY A 142 28.76 11.36 -10.65
C GLY A 142 28.13 10.71 -11.88
N GLY A 143 27.38 9.62 -11.69
CA GLY A 143 26.59 8.96 -12.72
C GLY A 143 25.77 7.81 -12.14
N ALA A 144 24.91 7.21 -12.97
CA ALA A 144 24.25 5.96 -12.60
C ALA A 144 25.29 4.84 -12.53
N ASP A 145 25.38 4.17 -11.38
CA ASP A 145 26.23 3.00 -11.20
C ASP A 145 25.67 1.79 -11.97
N ALA A 146 26.34 0.63 -11.91
CA ALA A 146 25.90 -0.57 -12.62
C ALA A 146 24.51 -1.07 -12.17
N ARG A 147 24.15 -0.87 -10.90
CA ARG A 147 22.87 -1.28 -10.34
C ARG A 147 21.75 -0.37 -10.81
N ALA A 148 21.93 0.94 -10.70
CA ALA A 148 21.02 1.91 -11.27
C ALA A 148 20.93 1.75 -12.79
N ALA A 149 22.01 1.45 -13.51
CA ALA A 149 21.96 1.22 -14.95
C ALA A 149 21.13 0.00 -15.35
N SER A 150 21.15 -1.07 -14.54
CA SER A 150 20.38 -2.30 -14.78
C SER A 150 18.94 -2.23 -14.26
N ALA A 151 18.63 -1.32 -13.32
CA ALA A 151 17.28 -1.09 -12.85
C ALA A 151 16.41 -0.44 -13.95
N SER A 152 15.34 -1.12 -14.34
CA SER A 152 14.36 -0.59 -15.28
C SER A 152 13.38 0.39 -14.60
N GLY A 153 12.79 1.26 -15.42
CA GLY A 153 11.77 2.21 -14.98
C GLY A 153 12.32 3.36 -14.16
N ASN A 154 11.39 4.21 -13.74
CA ASN A 154 11.66 5.35 -12.88
C ASN A 154 12.03 4.85 -11.47
N ARG A 155 13.03 5.45 -10.83
CA ARG A 155 13.45 5.01 -9.49
C ARG A 155 13.85 6.19 -8.61
N PHE A 156 13.51 6.05 -7.32
CA PHE A 156 14.22 6.74 -6.25
C PHE A 156 15.41 5.87 -5.84
N ALA A 157 16.55 6.50 -5.59
CA ALA A 157 17.75 5.89 -5.07
C ALA A 157 18.14 6.62 -3.79
N PHE A 158 18.31 5.87 -2.70
CA PHE A 158 18.58 6.42 -1.38
C PHE A 158 19.93 5.94 -0.89
N ASN A 159 20.75 6.85 -0.37
CA ASN A 159 22.00 6.50 0.33
C ASN A 159 21.72 5.69 1.61
N ALA A 160 20.58 5.94 2.27
CA ALA A 160 20.13 5.17 3.41
C ALA A 160 19.94 3.69 3.08
N ARG A 161 20.23 2.82 4.05
CA ARG A 161 19.93 1.39 3.98
C ARG A 161 18.49 1.13 4.42
N GLN A 162 17.80 0.24 3.71
CA GLN A 162 16.51 -0.28 4.16
C GLN A 162 16.70 -1.18 5.37
N GLN A 163 15.91 -0.97 6.42
CA GLN A 163 15.91 -1.85 7.59
C GLN A 163 14.72 -2.79 7.51
N VAL A 164 14.98 -4.07 7.67
CA VAL A 164 13.96 -5.12 7.61
C VAL A 164 14.01 -5.95 8.88
N THR A 165 12.84 -6.20 9.46
CA THR A 165 12.68 -7.16 10.54
C THR A 165 11.87 -8.35 10.04
N LEU A 166 12.45 -9.54 10.19
CA LEU A 166 11.80 -10.82 9.93
C LEU A 166 11.41 -11.45 11.26
N THR A 167 10.12 -11.54 11.55
CA THR A 167 9.61 -12.07 12.81
C THR A 167 8.87 -13.38 12.58
N ALA A 168 9.34 -14.47 13.18
CA ALA A 168 8.59 -15.72 13.17
C ALA A 168 7.28 -15.57 13.96
N ILE A 169 6.18 -16.07 13.40
CA ILE A 169 4.89 -16.09 14.08
C ILE A 169 4.87 -17.16 15.17
N ASN A 170 4.00 -16.97 16.16
CA ASN A 170 3.70 -18.01 17.14
C ASN A 170 2.74 -19.04 16.56
N ILE A 171 3.02 -20.32 16.79
CA ILE A 171 2.31 -21.44 16.16
C ILE A 171 1.90 -22.44 17.23
N ASP A 172 0.65 -22.90 17.15
CA ASP A 172 0.14 -24.04 17.91
C ASP A 172 0.00 -25.25 17.00
N VAL A 173 0.52 -26.41 17.43
CA VAL A 173 0.47 -27.67 16.68
C VAL A 173 -0.10 -28.78 17.58
N PRO A 174 -1.03 -29.62 17.07
CA PRO A 174 -1.48 -30.82 17.79
C PRO A 174 -0.35 -31.84 17.97
N PHE A 175 -0.42 -32.65 19.03
CA PHE A 175 0.51 -33.76 19.27
C PHE A 175 0.57 -34.74 18.08
N GLU A 176 1.77 -35.27 17.81
CA GLU A 176 2.08 -36.18 16.68
C GLU A 176 1.76 -35.63 15.27
N THR A 177 1.58 -34.32 15.12
CA THR A 177 1.42 -33.68 13.80
C THR A 177 2.71 -32.99 13.40
N PRO A 178 3.49 -33.53 12.43
CA PRO A 178 4.66 -32.84 11.92
C PRO A 178 4.27 -31.50 11.28
N ARG A 179 5.08 -30.47 11.49
CA ARG A 179 4.90 -29.16 10.84
C ARG A 179 6.17 -28.74 10.12
N THR A 180 6.07 -28.50 8.83
CA THR A 180 7.15 -27.86 8.07
C THR A 180 7.08 -26.35 8.25
N LEU A 181 8.17 -25.75 8.72
CA LEU A 181 8.30 -24.31 8.83
C LEU A 181 8.88 -23.72 7.53
N GLY A 182 8.45 -22.51 7.17
CA GLY A 182 8.93 -21.84 5.97
C GLY A 182 8.62 -20.34 5.94
N PRO A 183 8.80 -19.69 4.78
CA PRO A 183 8.61 -18.24 4.63
C PRO A 183 7.23 -17.72 5.05
N ASN A 184 6.18 -18.56 4.92
CA ASN A 184 4.82 -18.20 5.32
C ASN A 184 4.64 -18.09 6.84
N ASP A 185 5.59 -18.58 7.64
CA ASP A 185 5.61 -18.48 9.10
C ASP A 185 6.35 -17.23 9.60
N VAL A 186 6.67 -16.29 8.70
CA VAL A 186 7.42 -15.09 9.01
C VAL A 186 6.67 -13.86 8.54
N THR A 187 6.47 -12.91 9.46
CA THR A 187 6.01 -11.56 9.12
C THR A 187 7.19 -10.67 8.80
N ILE A 188 7.00 -9.77 7.83
CA ILE A 188 8.02 -8.84 7.36
C ILE A 188 7.61 -7.42 7.76
N ALA A 189 8.53 -6.68 8.35
CA ALA A 189 8.39 -5.24 8.57
C ALA A 189 9.53 -4.52 7.85
N LEU A 190 9.19 -3.48 7.08
CA LEU A 190 10.15 -2.56 6.45
C LEU A 190 10.09 -1.24 7.20
N ARG A 191 11.24 -0.63 7.48
CA ARG A 191 11.30 0.75 7.97
C ARG A 191 10.72 1.72 6.96
N TYR A 192 11.17 1.64 5.71
CA TYR A 192 10.67 2.47 4.62
C TYR A 192 9.61 1.74 3.84
N ASN A 193 8.36 1.84 4.30
CA ASN A 193 7.18 1.41 3.56
C ASN A 193 6.66 2.57 2.71
N GLY A 194 6.61 2.39 1.40
CA GLY A 194 6.19 3.38 0.41
C GLY A 194 4.81 3.98 0.67
N ALA A 195 3.90 3.25 1.31
CA ALA A 195 2.59 3.76 1.72
C ALA A 195 2.69 4.98 2.66
N ASN A 196 3.73 5.04 3.49
CA ASN A 196 3.99 6.17 4.40
C ASN A 196 4.56 7.40 3.67
N TYR A 197 4.94 7.23 2.40
CA TYR A 197 5.57 8.27 1.56
C TYR A 197 4.73 8.56 0.31
N GLY A 198 3.41 8.40 0.39
CA GLY A 198 2.49 8.68 -0.73
C GLY A 198 2.68 7.74 -1.93
N ASN A 199 3.23 6.55 -1.70
CA ASN A 199 3.63 5.57 -2.72
C ASN A 199 4.66 6.11 -3.72
N ALA A 200 5.54 7.01 -3.28
CA ALA A 200 6.64 7.52 -4.11
C ALA A 200 7.50 6.38 -4.67
N PHE A 201 7.76 5.37 -3.84
CA PHE A 201 8.37 4.09 -4.22
C PHE A 201 7.47 2.94 -3.76
N ALA A 202 7.66 1.76 -4.35
CA ALA A 202 6.71 0.65 -4.22
C ALA A 202 7.02 -0.33 -3.07
N ASP A 203 8.11 -0.11 -2.33
CA ASP A 203 8.55 -0.98 -1.24
C ASP A 203 7.47 -1.12 -0.16
N SER A 204 7.12 -2.36 0.19
CA SER A 204 6.19 -2.69 1.26
C SER A 204 6.46 -4.11 1.77
N PRO A 205 5.86 -4.54 2.88
CA PRO A 205 5.94 -5.94 3.34
C PRO A 205 5.48 -6.98 2.32
N ALA A 206 4.64 -6.61 1.34
CA ALA A 206 4.16 -7.50 0.30
C ALA A 206 4.89 -7.34 -1.05
N ASN A 207 5.61 -6.23 -1.23
CA ASN A 207 6.31 -5.90 -2.47
C ASN A 207 7.70 -5.40 -2.15
N HIS A 208 8.68 -6.28 -2.24
CA HIS A 208 10.08 -6.01 -1.94
C HIS A 208 10.97 -6.98 -2.72
N GLU A 209 12.27 -6.68 -2.79
CA GLU A 209 13.26 -7.64 -3.28
C GLU A 209 13.28 -8.88 -2.36
N PRO A 210 13.45 -10.11 -2.89
CA PRO A 210 13.33 -11.33 -2.09
C PRO A 210 14.40 -11.45 -1.00
N PHE A 211 14.01 -11.93 0.17
CA PHE A 211 14.92 -12.26 1.28
C PHE A 211 15.24 -13.75 1.28
N VAL A 212 16.47 -14.10 1.66
CA VAL A 212 16.91 -15.50 1.78
C VAL A 212 17.15 -15.81 3.25
N PHE A 213 16.29 -16.66 3.81
CA PHE A 213 16.34 -17.07 5.21
C PHE A 213 15.80 -18.49 5.39
N THR A 214 16.14 -19.09 6.52
CA THR A 214 15.58 -20.37 6.98
C THR A 214 14.81 -20.17 8.28
N VAL A 215 13.82 -21.04 8.49
CA VAL A 215 12.98 -21.05 9.69
C VAL A 215 13.05 -22.45 10.29
N THR A 216 13.48 -22.56 11.55
CA THR A 216 13.69 -23.85 12.20
C THR A 216 13.14 -23.85 13.62
N SER A 217 12.73 -25.03 14.08
CA SER A 217 12.37 -25.28 15.47
C SER A 217 12.60 -26.74 15.79
N THR A 218 13.08 -27.06 17.00
CA THR A 218 13.18 -28.45 17.46
C THR A 218 11.80 -29.06 17.74
N GLY A 219 10.75 -28.27 17.88
CA GLY A 219 9.37 -28.74 17.99
C GLY A 219 8.73 -29.11 16.64
N ALA A 220 9.38 -28.80 15.52
CA ALA A 220 8.87 -29.11 14.18
C ALA A 220 9.18 -30.55 13.73
N THR A 221 10.01 -31.28 14.49
CA THR A 221 10.41 -32.66 14.14
C THR A 221 9.33 -33.67 14.52
N PRO A 222 9.15 -34.77 13.77
CA PRO A 222 8.27 -35.87 14.16
C PRO A 222 8.60 -36.40 15.57
N GLY A 223 7.58 -36.68 16.38
CA GLY A 223 7.74 -37.20 17.75
C GLY A 223 8.22 -36.19 18.80
N ALA A 224 8.20 -34.88 18.51
CA ALA A 224 8.51 -33.87 19.51
C ALA A 224 7.50 -33.89 20.68
N ALA A 225 8.01 -33.83 21.91
CA ALA A 225 7.21 -33.90 23.12
C ALA A 225 6.27 -32.69 23.29
N ILE A 226 5.22 -32.85 24.09
CA ILE A 226 4.35 -31.73 24.49
C ILE A 226 5.22 -30.66 25.17
N GLY A 227 5.13 -29.42 24.70
CA GLY A 227 6.01 -28.34 25.17
C GLY A 227 5.98 -27.10 24.29
N THR A 228 6.78 -26.11 24.67
CA THR A 228 7.00 -24.89 23.88
C THR A 228 8.44 -24.87 23.39
N TYR A 229 8.61 -24.64 22.10
CA TYR A 229 9.88 -24.65 21.39
C TYR A 229 10.12 -23.28 20.76
N ALA A 230 11.38 -22.84 20.73
CA ALA A 230 11.73 -21.63 20.00
C ALA A 230 11.63 -21.88 18.49
N ILE A 231 11.09 -20.90 17.76
CA ILE A 231 11.24 -20.79 16.31
C ILE A 231 12.35 -19.78 16.05
N THR A 232 13.38 -20.22 15.33
CA THR A 232 14.52 -19.39 14.95
C THR A 232 14.43 -19.04 13.47
N VAL A 233 14.60 -17.75 13.16
CA VAL A 233 14.78 -17.26 11.79
C VAL A 233 16.26 -16.92 11.61
N THR A 234 16.88 -17.53 10.59
CA THR A 234 18.27 -17.28 10.24
C THR A 234 18.34 -16.71 8.83
N ALA A 235 18.68 -15.42 8.73
CA ALA A 235 18.93 -14.79 7.44
C ALA A 235 20.32 -15.21 6.94
N THR A 236 20.40 -15.76 5.72
CA THR A 236 21.65 -16.19 5.10
C THR A 236 22.12 -15.23 4.01
N GLY A 237 21.32 -14.20 3.70
CA GLY A 237 21.63 -13.13 2.75
C GLY A 237 20.47 -12.16 2.61
N GLY A 238 20.70 -11.07 1.88
CA GLY A 238 19.68 -10.06 1.60
C GLY A 238 20.00 -9.24 0.36
N PRO A 239 19.02 -8.52 -0.19
CA PRO A 239 19.24 -7.63 -1.31
C PRO A 239 20.26 -6.53 -0.95
N THR A 240 21.01 -6.05 -1.94
CA THR A 240 21.97 -4.95 -1.74
C THR A 240 21.27 -3.72 -1.16
N GLY A 241 21.87 -3.14 -0.13
CA GLY A 241 21.33 -1.95 0.55
C GLY A 241 20.35 -2.25 1.68
N TYR A 242 20.13 -3.52 2.03
CA TYR A 242 19.27 -3.93 3.12
C TYR A 242 20.07 -4.34 4.36
N THR A 243 19.53 -4.03 5.54
CA THR A 243 19.99 -4.52 6.83
C THR A 243 18.86 -5.35 7.44
N ILE A 244 19.08 -6.66 7.56
CA ILE A 244 18.08 -7.61 8.04
C ILE A 244 18.33 -7.91 9.52
N THR A 245 17.28 -7.82 10.33
CA THR A 245 17.23 -8.28 11.72
C THR A 245 16.19 -9.38 11.82
N THR A 246 16.47 -10.42 12.62
CA THR A 246 15.55 -11.53 12.84
C THR A 246 15.04 -11.55 14.27
N GLN A 247 13.78 -11.95 14.43
CA GLN A 247 13.13 -12.15 15.72
C GLN A 247 12.48 -13.53 15.74
N GLY A 248 12.77 -14.29 16.79
CA GLY A 248 12.19 -15.61 16.98
C GLY A 248 10.72 -15.57 17.41
N GLY A 249 10.05 -16.70 17.23
CA GLY A 249 8.69 -16.96 17.70
C GLY A 249 8.65 -18.22 18.56
N THR A 250 7.45 -18.71 18.88
CA THR A 250 7.27 -19.96 19.64
C THR A 250 6.39 -20.95 18.91
N LEU A 251 6.79 -22.22 18.91
CA LEU A 251 5.98 -23.37 18.49
C LEU A 251 5.52 -24.13 19.75
N ARG A 252 4.22 -24.19 20.01
CA ARG A 252 3.65 -24.97 21.11
C ARG A 252 3.03 -26.26 20.58
N ILE A 253 3.51 -27.39 21.10
CA ILE A 253 2.90 -28.70 20.88
C ILE A 253 1.90 -28.93 22.00
N ALA A 254 0.61 -28.91 21.66
CA ALA A 254 -0.45 -29.15 22.62
C ALA A 254 -0.79 -30.65 22.70
N GLY A 255 -0.91 -31.17 23.91
CA GLY A 255 -1.49 -32.50 24.13
C GLY A 255 -2.99 -32.52 23.79
N THR A 256 -3.53 -33.69 23.49
CA THR A 256 -4.99 -33.89 23.48
C THR A 256 -5.57 -33.50 24.84
N PRO A 257 -6.65 -32.70 24.89
CA PRO A 257 -7.39 -32.51 26.13
C PRO A 257 -7.76 -33.89 26.71
N PRO A 258 -7.68 -34.09 28.03
CA PRO A 258 -8.18 -35.33 28.62
C PRO A 258 -9.63 -35.56 28.17
N PRO A 259 -10.06 -36.81 27.93
CA PRO A 259 -11.43 -37.10 27.55
C PRO A 259 -12.36 -36.48 28.59
N ALA A 260 -13.43 -35.82 28.11
CA ALA A 260 -14.46 -35.32 28.99
C ALA A 260 -14.90 -36.47 29.92
N PRO A 261 -15.04 -36.24 31.24
CA PRO A 261 -15.51 -37.28 32.13
C PRO A 261 -16.82 -37.85 31.58
N PRO A 262 -17.06 -39.17 31.68
CA PRO A 262 -18.29 -39.77 31.17
C PRO A 262 -19.47 -38.97 31.71
N SER A 263 -20.36 -38.52 30.83
CA SER A 263 -21.59 -37.86 31.25
C SER A 263 -22.27 -38.79 32.26
N VAL A 264 -22.41 -38.34 33.51
CA VAL A 264 -23.17 -39.06 34.52
C VAL A 264 -24.54 -39.32 33.89
N PRO A 265 -24.99 -40.58 33.79
CA PRO A 265 -26.32 -40.87 33.28
C PRO A 265 -27.31 -40.00 34.05
N VAL A 266 -28.14 -39.24 33.34
CA VAL A 266 -29.26 -38.54 33.99
C VAL A 266 -30.03 -39.62 34.73
N GLN A 267 -30.05 -39.54 36.07
CA GLN A 267 -30.85 -40.45 36.88
C GLN A 267 -32.28 -40.41 36.32
N PRO A 268 -32.94 -41.57 36.08
CA PRO A 268 -34.34 -41.56 35.69
C PRO A 268 -35.10 -40.73 36.71
N VAL A 269 -35.77 -39.66 36.24
CA VAL A 269 -36.71 -38.93 37.08
C VAL A 269 -37.78 -39.95 37.45
N MET A 270 -37.83 -40.34 38.72
CA MET A 270 -38.92 -41.17 39.23
C MET A 270 -40.23 -40.44 38.94
N PRO A 271 -41.23 -41.06 38.29
CA PRO A 271 -42.51 -40.40 38.05
C PRO A 271 -43.05 -39.86 39.36
N GLN A 272 -43.28 -38.55 39.44
CA GLN A 272 -44.05 -38.02 40.56
C GLN A 272 -45.45 -38.62 40.50
N GLU A 273 -45.90 -39.16 41.63
CA GLU A 273 -47.25 -39.65 41.81
C GLU A 273 -48.26 -38.53 41.47
N PRO A 274 -49.36 -38.82 40.76
CA PRO A 274 -50.32 -37.79 40.38
C PRO A 274 -50.86 -37.08 41.63
N GLU A 275 -50.65 -35.77 41.75
CA GLU A 275 -51.32 -34.98 42.77
C GLU A 275 -52.84 -35.03 42.54
N THR A 276 -53.56 -35.32 43.62
CA THR A 276 -55.03 -35.38 43.64
C THR A 276 -55.60 -33.97 43.48
N PRO A 277 -56.63 -33.75 42.64
CA PRO A 277 -57.21 -32.43 42.46
C PRO A 277 -57.97 -32.01 43.72
N VAL A 278 -57.44 -31.05 44.46
CA VAL A 278 -58.17 -30.39 45.55
C VAL A 278 -59.10 -29.35 44.94
N THR A 279 -60.39 -29.57 45.11
CA THR A 279 -61.46 -28.66 44.69
C THR A 279 -61.83 -27.79 45.87
N THR A 280 -61.58 -26.48 45.80
CA THR A 280 -62.23 -25.51 46.69
C THR A 280 -62.57 -24.23 45.94
N VAL A 281 -63.88 -23.94 45.92
CA VAL A 281 -64.52 -22.75 45.36
C VAL A 281 -64.87 -21.79 46.50
N ALA A 282 -64.52 -20.50 46.35
CA ALA A 282 -65.22 -19.28 46.85
C ALA A 282 -64.21 -18.11 46.92
N ALA A 283 -64.48 -16.86 46.55
CA ALA A 283 -65.67 -16.17 46.04
C ALA A 283 -65.24 -14.89 45.27
N LEU A 284 -66.01 -14.49 44.24
CA LEU A 284 -65.95 -13.17 43.59
C LEU A 284 -66.97 -12.22 44.24
N PRO A 285 -66.65 -10.91 44.32
CA PRO A 285 -67.36 -9.90 43.53
C PRO A 285 -66.39 -8.80 43.02
N GLY A 286 -66.59 -8.02 41.95
CA GLY A 286 -67.65 -7.85 40.96
C GLY A 286 -67.32 -6.62 40.07
N ILE A 287 -67.17 -6.86 38.77
CA ILE A 287 -67.71 -6.14 37.58
C ILE A 287 -67.95 -4.62 37.62
N LEU A 288 -67.38 -3.93 36.63
CA LEU A 288 -67.97 -2.90 35.73
C LEU A 288 -66.91 -2.64 34.63
N ASP A 289 -66.91 -3.35 33.50
CA ASP A 289 -67.70 -3.16 32.27
C ASP A 289 -67.85 -1.70 31.82
N SER A 290 -67.20 -1.33 30.70
CA SER A 290 -67.81 -0.54 29.61
C SER A 290 -66.82 -0.19 28.49
N VAL A 291 -67.14 -0.71 27.30
CA VAL A 291 -67.27 0.01 26.02
C VAL A 291 -66.01 0.43 25.23
N ARG A 292 -66.00 -0.10 23.99
CA ARG A 292 -65.23 0.23 22.78
C ARG A 292 -65.63 1.60 22.21
N THR A 293 -64.67 2.41 21.73
CA THR A 293 -64.86 3.33 20.59
C THR A 293 -63.53 3.72 19.93
N ASP A 294 -63.62 3.85 18.61
CA ASP A 294 -62.61 4.19 17.62
C ASP A 294 -62.00 5.61 17.75
N ALA A 295 -60.83 5.72 17.10
CA ALA A 295 -60.30 6.86 16.35
C ALA A 295 -59.79 8.13 17.06
N ALA A 296 -58.62 8.55 16.56
CA ALA A 296 -58.27 9.91 16.14
C ALA A 296 -57.13 10.62 16.92
N ASN A 297 -55.95 10.55 16.29
CA ASN A 297 -55.08 11.70 15.97
C ASN A 297 -54.22 12.31 17.12
N PRO A 298 -53.23 13.17 16.82
CA PRO A 298 -51.82 12.82 16.76
C PRO A 298 -50.97 13.68 17.73
N ALA A 299 -49.65 13.43 17.75
CA ALA A 299 -48.70 14.29 18.44
C ALA A 299 -48.75 15.75 17.91
N PRO A 300 -48.59 16.77 18.78
CA PRO A 300 -48.74 18.16 18.39
C PRO A 300 -47.54 18.67 17.57
N LEU A 301 -47.85 19.29 16.43
CA LEU A 301 -46.95 20.18 15.69
C LEU A 301 -47.08 21.60 16.24
N TYR A 302 -45.97 22.26 16.54
CA TYR A 302 -45.88 23.71 16.46
C TYR A 302 -44.68 24.10 15.59
N ASN A 303 -45.01 24.57 14.37
CA ASN A 303 -44.24 25.40 13.41
C ASN A 303 -42.83 24.98 12.96
N ALA A 304 -42.43 25.03 11.68
CA ALA A 304 -43.05 25.09 10.36
C ALA A 304 -41.88 24.91 9.34
N THR A 305 -42.12 24.16 8.26
CA THR A 305 -41.22 23.90 7.09
C THR A 305 -41.08 25.16 6.19
N PRO A 306 -40.28 25.25 5.07
CA PRO A 306 -40.15 24.24 3.99
C PRO A 306 -38.78 24.08 3.26
N GLY A 307 -38.43 22.84 2.88
CA GLY A 307 -37.40 22.63 1.86
C GLY A 307 -36.87 21.21 1.65
N ARG A 308 -37.64 20.38 0.91
CA ARG A 308 -37.25 19.15 0.18
C ARG A 308 -37.21 17.81 0.93
N GLN A 309 -37.85 16.85 0.27
CA GLN A 309 -38.22 15.48 0.60
C GLN A 309 -37.06 14.49 0.33
N PRO A 310 -36.85 13.46 1.16
CA PRO A 310 -36.19 12.22 0.74
C PRO A 310 -37.21 11.15 0.35
N GLU A 311 -36.96 10.51 -0.79
CA GLU A 311 -37.64 9.32 -1.31
C GLU A 311 -37.69 8.17 -0.30
N SER A 312 -38.83 7.49 -0.26
CA SER A 312 -39.06 6.27 0.52
C SER A 312 -38.66 5.03 -0.28
N ALA A 313 -37.82 4.18 0.28
CA ALA A 313 -37.55 2.83 -0.21
C ALA A 313 -38.66 1.86 0.27
N PRO A 314 -39.15 0.91 -0.55
CA PRO A 314 -40.11 -0.08 -0.09
C PRO A 314 -39.40 -1.31 0.52
N LEU A 315 -39.91 -1.76 1.67
CA LEU A 315 -39.62 -3.06 2.26
C LEU A 315 -40.28 -4.19 1.45
N VAL A 316 -39.53 -5.23 1.10
CA VAL A 316 -40.06 -6.49 0.58
C VAL A 316 -40.25 -7.46 1.76
N GLN A 317 -41.51 -7.79 2.06
CA GLN A 317 -41.89 -8.86 2.98
C GLN A 317 -41.83 -10.21 2.28
N GLN A 318 -41.08 -11.12 2.88
CA GLN A 318 -41.00 -12.53 2.53
C GLN A 318 -42.18 -13.25 3.21
N ARG A 319 -43.02 -13.94 2.45
CA ARG A 319 -43.94 -14.96 2.97
C ARG A 319 -43.90 -16.17 2.04
N THR A 320 -43.53 -17.30 2.62
CA THR A 320 -43.62 -18.67 2.09
C THR A 320 -45.04 -19.00 1.64
N ASP A 321 -45.20 -19.80 0.59
CA ASP A 321 -46.12 -20.96 0.57
C ASP A 321 -45.95 -21.82 -0.68
N SER A 322 -46.46 -23.05 -0.55
CA SER A 322 -46.04 -24.31 -1.15
C SER A 322 -46.62 -24.65 -2.54
N THR A 323 -45.91 -25.58 -3.18
CA THR A 323 -46.25 -26.51 -4.29
C THR A 323 -47.73 -26.80 -4.64
N SER A 324 -48.09 -26.70 -5.93
CA SER A 324 -48.89 -27.66 -6.73
C SER A 324 -48.93 -27.14 -8.18
N ASP A 325 -48.34 -27.84 -9.16
CA ASP A 325 -48.91 -28.87 -10.05
C ASP A 325 -50.18 -28.43 -10.83
N GLY A 326 -50.16 -28.61 -12.16
CA GLY A 326 -51.32 -28.35 -13.02
C GLY A 326 -51.04 -27.76 -14.40
N SER A 327 -50.38 -28.55 -15.26
CA SER A 327 -50.67 -28.77 -16.69
C SER A 327 -51.32 -27.65 -17.55
N ARG A 328 -50.65 -27.28 -18.65
CA ARG A 328 -51.16 -27.41 -20.05
C ARG A 328 -50.19 -26.77 -21.06
N LEU A 329 -49.54 -27.61 -21.87
CA LEU A 329 -49.14 -27.26 -23.24
C LEU A 329 -50.37 -27.39 -24.16
N PRO A 330 -50.39 -26.69 -25.30
CA PRO A 330 -50.08 -27.42 -26.53
C PRO A 330 -49.19 -26.67 -27.53
N ASP A 331 -48.34 -27.45 -28.20
CA ASP A 331 -48.16 -27.54 -29.65
C ASP A 331 -48.33 -26.26 -30.49
N ASP A 332 -47.24 -25.76 -31.08
CA ASP A 332 -46.99 -25.96 -32.53
C ASP A 332 -45.88 -25.06 -33.08
N ALA A 333 -45.12 -25.65 -34.01
CA ALA A 333 -44.42 -25.03 -35.13
C ALA A 333 -43.12 -24.21 -34.90
N TRP A 334 -41.99 -24.93 -34.97
CA TRP A 334 -40.81 -24.52 -35.76
C TRP A 334 -41.11 -24.72 -37.26
N PRO A 335 -40.53 -23.95 -38.22
CA PRO A 335 -39.10 -24.07 -38.52
C PRO A 335 -38.39 -22.80 -39.04
N GLY A 336 -37.06 -22.78 -38.96
CA GLY A 336 -36.23 -21.77 -39.63
C GLY A 336 -34.74 -21.85 -39.32
N HIS A 337 -34.04 -22.80 -39.94
CA HIS A 337 -32.58 -22.79 -40.17
C HIS A 337 -32.18 -21.48 -40.89
N VAL A 338 -30.95 -20.94 -40.82
CA VAL A 338 -29.74 -21.41 -41.53
C VAL A 338 -28.54 -20.54 -41.10
N CYS A 339 -27.41 -21.16 -40.72
CA CYS A 339 -26.07 -20.56 -40.72
C CYS A 339 -25.59 -20.29 -42.16
N ARG A 340 -24.93 -19.15 -42.38
CA ARG A 340 -24.00 -18.98 -43.51
C ARG A 340 -22.57 -18.75 -43.00
N MET A 341 -21.67 -19.23 -43.84
CA MET A 341 -20.22 -19.48 -43.73
C MET A 341 -19.39 -18.35 -43.14
#